data_AF-A0A1G3QC69-F1
#
_entry.id   AF-A0A1G3QC69-F1
#
_cell.length_a   1.000
_cell.length_b   1.000
_cell.length_c   1.000
_cell.angle_alpha   90.00
_cell.angle_beta   90.00
_cell.angle_gamma   90.00
#
_symmetry.space_group_name_H-M   'P 1'
#
loop_
_entity.id
_entity.type
_entity.pdbx_description
1 polymer ?
#
loop_
_entity_poly.entity_id
_entity_poly.type
_entity_poly.pdbx_seq_one_letter_code
_entity_poly.pdbx_strand_id
1 'polypeptide(L)'
;MALCTVLAAQPACLGKKDRIKHAFGRFAGPYVIYVSKKDFLLEVYDRNVRAVAGYRIAYGSNPDMKPKLCEGDNRTPEGLYRVNEILSMDVDKKSPSYKVLKGMNKKYFRASEGHSKFNRPGVDLGDNAYGPRFFGLTYPNSEDRKRYRKALRNGSIQTERDRATGIGYGIAIHGNNDENSVGHLSSNGCIRMYNRDVVELDQYVRIGTPVIIAAD
;
A
#
# COMPACT_ATOMS: atom_id res chain seq x y z
N MET A 1 16.91 -39.68 28.17
CA MET A 1 17.31 -38.39 27.59
C MET A 1 16.23 -37.94 26.60
N ALA A 2 15.30 -37.10 27.03
CA ALA A 2 14.27 -36.54 26.16
C ALA A 2 14.79 -35.24 25.56
N LEU A 3 15.04 -35.25 24.24
CA LEU A 3 15.43 -34.08 23.47
C LEU A 3 14.20 -33.16 23.36
N CYS A 4 14.17 -32.09 24.16
CA CYS A 4 13.12 -31.09 24.10
C CYS A 4 13.41 -30.19 22.89
N THR A 5 12.74 -30.45 21.77
CA THR A 5 12.77 -29.59 20.59
C THR A 5 12.01 -28.31 20.89
N VAL A 6 12.76 -27.22 21.06
CA VAL A 6 12.19 -25.86 21.13
C VAL A 6 11.63 -25.54 19.75
N LEU A 7 10.31 -25.71 19.57
CA LEU A 7 9.60 -25.06 18.49
C LEU A 7 9.71 -23.55 18.70
N ALA A 8 10.46 -22.87 17.84
CA ALA A 8 10.46 -21.42 17.77
C ALA A 8 9.06 -20.94 17.40
N ALA A 9 8.29 -20.54 18.41
CA ALA A 9 7.04 -19.82 18.22
C ALA A 9 7.36 -18.52 17.46
N GLN A 10 6.81 -18.38 16.25
CA GLN A 10 6.79 -17.07 15.58
C GLN A 10 5.94 -16.13 16.45
N PRO A 11 6.48 -15.00 16.93
CA PRO A 11 5.72 -14.13 17.80
C PRO A 11 4.65 -13.42 16.96
N ALA A 12 3.40 -13.79 17.21
CA ALA A 12 2.21 -13.17 16.63
C ALA A 12 1.94 -11.75 17.18
N CYS A 13 2.84 -11.18 18.00
CA CYS A 13 2.67 -9.87 18.63
C CYS A 13 3.99 -9.08 18.67
N LEU A 14 4.74 -8.98 17.57
CA LEU A 14 5.86 -8.03 17.52
C LEU A 14 5.30 -6.60 17.60
N GLY A 15 5.75 -5.84 18.61
CA GLY A 15 5.39 -4.43 18.72
C GLY A 15 5.93 -3.63 17.52
N LYS A 16 5.37 -2.43 17.28
CA LYS A 16 5.77 -1.53 16.18
C LYS A 16 7.29 -1.41 16.03
N LYS A 17 8.01 -1.18 17.13
CA LYS A 17 9.48 -1.08 17.15
C LYS A 17 10.17 -2.35 16.66
N ASP A 18 9.69 -3.53 17.04
CA ASP A 18 10.30 -4.80 16.64
C ASP A 18 10.05 -5.10 15.16
N ARG A 19 8.86 -4.77 14.65
CA ARG A 19 8.55 -4.86 13.22
C ARG A 19 9.47 -3.96 12.40
N ILE A 20 9.73 -2.73 12.85
CA ILE A 20 10.67 -1.79 12.21
C ILE A 20 12.10 -2.34 12.24
N LYS A 21 12.60 -2.78 13.41
CA LYS A 21 13.94 -3.40 13.53
C LYS A 21 14.09 -4.60 12.61
N HIS A 22 13.10 -5.49 12.58
CA HIS A 22 13.10 -6.66 11.71
C HIS A 22 13.10 -6.27 10.22
N ALA A 23 12.37 -5.23 9.83
CA ALA A 23 12.34 -4.76 8.43
C ALA A 23 13.70 -4.25 7.95
N PHE A 24 14.52 -3.65 8.83
CA PHE A 24 15.91 -3.29 8.51
C PHE A 24 16.83 -4.49 8.31
N GLY A 25 16.56 -5.63 8.96
CA GLY A 25 17.48 -6.78 8.96
C GLY A 25 17.84 -7.32 7.58
N ARG A 26 16.97 -7.12 6.57
CA ARG A 26 17.20 -7.53 5.17
C ARG A 26 17.27 -6.35 4.20
N PHE A 27 17.61 -5.16 4.67
CA PHE A 27 17.66 -3.97 3.84
C PHE A 27 18.84 -3.10 4.24
N ALA A 28 19.73 -2.79 3.31
CA ALA A 28 20.91 -1.96 3.56
C ALA A 28 20.59 -0.45 3.61
N GLY A 29 19.38 -0.03 3.24
CA GLY A 29 19.02 1.39 3.26
C GLY A 29 18.79 1.97 4.67
N PRO A 30 18.72 3.31 4.76
CA PRO A 30 18.65 4.07 6.00
C PRO A 30 17.22 4.16 6.55
N TYR A 31 16.20 3.94 5.71
CA TYR A 31 14.81 4.20 6.08
C TYR A 31 13.89 2.99 5.90
N VAL A 32 12.91 2.89 6.78
CA VAL A 32 11.74 2.02 6.69
C VAL A 32 10.50 2.90 6.74
N ILE A 33 9.51 2.58 5.91
CA ILE A 33 8.20 3.22 5.95
C ILE A 33 7.25 2.37 6.79
N TYR A 34 6.49 3.02 7.66
CA TYR A 34 5.44 2.41 8.46
C TYR A 34 4.11 3.10 8.18
N VAL A 35 3.08 2.32 7.89
CA VAL A 35 1.72 2.79 7.62
C VAL A 35 0.79 2.24 8.70
N SER A 36 0.22 3.15 9.49
CA SER A 36 -0.89 2.87 10.41
C SER A 36 -2.20 3.17 9.70
N LYS A 37 -3.02 2.13 9.47
CA LYS A 37 -4.36 2.29 8.93
C LYS A 37 -5.25 3.05 9.92
N LYS A 38 -5.25 2.67 11.20
CA LYS A 38 -6.12 3.30 12.21
C LYS A 38 -5.88 4.80 12.34
N ASP A 39 -4.63 5.23 12.30
CA ASP A 39 -4.26 6.64 12.51
C ASP A 39 -4.24 7.44 11.20
N PHE A 40 -4.52 6.81 10.05
CA PHE A 40 -4.37 7.43 8.72
C PHE A 40 -2.99 8.10 8.54
N LEU A 41 -1.94 7.39 8.97
CA LEU A 41 -0.59 7.95 9.05
C LEU A 41 0.44 7.05 8.37
N LEU A 42 1.30 7.68 7.56
CA LEU A 42 2.54 7.11 7.06
C LEU A 42 3.71 7.81 7.75
N GLU A 43 4.62 7.04 8.35
CA GLU A 43 5.81 7.53 9.02
C GLU A 43 7.07 6.92 8.42
N VAL A 44 8.15 7.69 8.45
CA VAL A 44 9.48 7.24 8.05
C VAL A 44 10.33 7.06 9.30
N TYR A 45 10.95 5.89 9.43
CA TYR A 45 11.84 5.56 10.54
C TYR A 45 13.28 5.38 10.07
N ASP A 46 14.23 5.91 10.83
CA ASP A 46 15.66 5.66 10.65
C ASP A 46 16.10 4.32 11.28
N ARG A 47 17.37 3.95 11.07
CA ARG A 47 18.03 2.76 11.64
C ARG A 47 17.97 2.68 13.17
N ASN A 48 17.87 3.82 13.85
CA ASN A 48 17.76 3.92 15.30
C ASN A 48 16.31 3.85 15.77
N VAL A 49 15.36 3.54 14.87
CA VAL A 49 13.93 3.45 15.15
C VAL A 49 13.37 4.80 15.62
N ARG A 50 13.93 5.90 15.12
CA ARG A 50 13.39 7.26 15.34
C ARG A 50 12.53 7.64 14.14
N ALA A 51 11.33 8.14 14.41
CA ALA A 51 10.49 8.74 13.38
C ALA A 51 11.17 10.04 12.91
N VAL A 52 11.40 10.16 11.60
CA VAL A 52 12.06 11.32 10.97
C VAL A 52 11.13 12.12 10.07
N ALA A 53 9.97 11.54 9.70
CA ALA A 53 8.91 12.21 8.96
C ALA A 53 7.56 11.52 9.20
N GLY A 54 6.46 12.25 8.99
CA GLY A 54 5.10 11.76 9.16
C GLY A 54 4.11 12.48 8.26
N TYR A 55 3.21 11.74 7.62
CA TYR A 55 2.31 12.22 6.58
C TYR A 55 0.91 11.64 6.74
N ARG A 56 -0.11 12.49 6.59
CA ARG A 56 -1.50 12.03 6.51
C ARG A 56 -1.73 11.27 5.21
N ILE A 57 -2.52 10.20 5.29
CA ILE A 57 -2.84 9.37 4.13
C ILE A 57 -4.34 9.09 4.00
N ALA A 58 -4.75 8.72 2.80
CA ALA A 58 -5.97 7.97 2.54
C ALA A 58 -5.62 6.53 2.18
N TYR A 59 -6.54 5.59 2.44
CA TYR A 59 -6.37 4.21 2.00
C TYR A 59 -7.70 3.58 1.59
N GLY A 60 -7.71 2.26 1.40
CA GLY A 60 -8.84 1.48 0.90
C GLY A 60 -10.18 1.88 1.52
N SER A 61 -11.22 2.01 0.70
CA SER A 61 -12.55 2.45 1.09
C SER A 61 -13.34 1.43 1.91
N ASN A 62 -12.86 0.19 2.01
CA ASN A 62 -13.50 -0.83 2.82
C ASN A 62 -13.32 -0.54 4.33
N PRO A 63 -14.42 -0.37 5.09
CA PRO A 63 -14.36 0.05 6.49
C PRO A 63 -14.06 -1.07 7.48
N ASP A 64 -13.99 -2.33 7.04
CA ASP A 64 -13.89 -3.48 7.94
C ASP A 64 -12.53 -3.66 8.63
N MET A 65 -11.56 -2.79 8.30
CA MET A 65 -10.21 -2.78 8.83
C MET A 65 -9.43 -4.07 8.60
N LYS A 66 -9.90 -4.98 7.74
CA LYS A 66 -9.19 -6.23 7.43
C LYS A 66 -8.14 -6.00 6.34
N PRO A 67 -7.18 -6.92 6.21
CA PRO A 67 -6.25 -6.88 5.11
C PRO A 67 -6.90 -7.31 3.80
N LYS A 68 -6.37 -6.79 2.69
CA LYS A 68 -6.76 -7.20 1.34
C LYS A 68 -6.76 -8.72 1.17
N LEU A 69 -7.86 -9.19 0.58
CA LEU A 69 -8.14 -10.61 0.36
C LEU A 69 -8.24 -10.93 -1.13
N CYS A 70 -8.93 -10.10 -1.91
CA CYS A 70 -9.09 -10.28 -3.35
C CYS A 70 -9.22 -8.95 -4.10
N GLU A 71 -9.20 -9.01 -5.43
CA GLU A 71 -9.52 -7.89 -6.30
C GLU A 71 -10.94 -7.35 -6.00
N GLY A 72 -11.14 -6.04 -6.15
CA GLY A 72 -12.43 -5.38 -5.92
C GLY A 72 -12.86 -5.23 -4.45
N ASP A 73 -12.19 -5.86 -3.48
CA ASP A 73 -12.59 -5.75 -2.06
C ASP A 73 -12.29 -4.39 -1.42
N ASN A 74 -11.63 -3.48 -2.15
CA ASN A 74 -11.23 -2.14 -1.76
C ASN A 74 -10.47 -2.05 -0.42
N ARG A 75 -9.85 -3.14 0.02
CA ARG A 75 -8.99 -3.14 1.21
C ARG A 75 -7.56 -2.81 0.82
N THR A 76 -6.88 -2.08 1.71
CA THR A 76 -5.40 -1.97 1.69
C THR A 76 -4.81 -3.20 2.37
N PRO A 77 -3.75 -3.82 1.81
CA PRO A 77 -3.17 -5.02 2.39
C PRO A 77 -2.42 -4.73 3.70
N GLU A 78 -2.17 -5.76 4.51
CA GLU A 78 -1.37 -5.65 5.73
C GLU A 78 -0.24 -6.68 5.71
N GLY A 79 0.95 -6.23 6.12
CA GLY A 79 2.15 -7.03 6.10
C GLY A 79 3.41 -6.19 5.88
N LEU A 80 4.49 -6.89 5.53
CA LEU A 80 5.75 -6.29 5.10
C LEU A 80 5.85 -6.38 3.58
N TYR A 81 5.98 -5.23 2.94
CA TYR A 81 6.18 -5.05 1.51
C TYR A 81 7.51 -4.36 1.24
N ARG A 82 7.85 -4.26 -0.04
CA ARG A 82 8.98 -3.45 -0.50
C ARG A 82 8.53 -2.59 -1.66
N VAL A 83 9.18 -1.44 -1.81
CA VAL A 83 9.08 -0.64 -3.04
C VAL A 83 9.76 -1.41 -4.17
N ASN A 84 9.05 -1.70 -5.26
CA ASN A 84 9.59 -2.37 -6.45
C ASN A 84 9.58 -1.48 -7.70
N GLU A 85 8.97 -0.31 -7.63
CA GLU A 85 8.87 0.65 -8.73
C GLU A 85 8.86 2.07 -8.17
N ILE A 86 9.57 2.99 -8.83
CA ILE A 86 9.58 4.41 -8.52
C ILE A 86 9.34 5.19 -9.81
N LEU A 87 8.21 5.88 -9.89
CA LEU A 87 7.87 6.72 -11.02
C LEU A 87 7.72 8.18 -10.60
N SER A 88 8.18 9.10 -11.44
CA SER A 88 8.20 10.53 -11.16
C SER A 88 7.80 11.37 -12.37
N MET A 89 7.03 12.42 -12.14
CA MET A 89 6.71 13.44 -13.14
C MET A 89 7.80 14.53 -13.27
N ASP A 90 8.77 14.57 -12.35
CA ASP A 90 9.81 15.62 -12.27
C ASP A 90 11.17 15.17 -12.83
N VAL A 91 11.26 13.95 -13.35
CA VAL A 91 12.44 13.44 -14.06
C VAL A 91 12.37 13.80 -15.55
N ASP A 92 13.45 13.52 -16.30
CA ASP A 92 13.51 13.77 -17.74
C ASP A 92 12.28 13.20 -18.47
N LYS A 93 11.63 14.04 -19.31
CA LYS A 93 10.40 13.72 -20.04
C LYS A 93 10.55 12.56 -21.03
N LYS A 94 11.77 12.22 -21.42
CA LYS A 94 12.10 11.09 -22.30
C LYS A 94 12.32 9.79 -21.53
N SER A 95 12.52 9.86 -20.20
CA SER A 95 12.76 8.69 -19.36
C SER A 95 11.58 7.72 -19.36
N PRO A 96 11.83 6.40 -19.18
CA PRO A 96 10.76 5.42 -18.98
C PRO A 96 9.85 5.79 -17.80
N SER A 97 10.43 6.22 -16.68
CA SER A 97 9.72 6.63 -15.46
C SER A 97 8.65 7.70 -15.74
N TYR A 98 9.03 8.80 -16.40
CA TYR A 98 8.09 9.86 -16.77
C TYR A 98 7.01 9.37 -17.74
N LYS A 99 7.40 8.60 -18.78
CA LYS A 99 6.46 8.13 -19.80
C LYS A 99 5.40 7.19 -19.22
N VAL A 100 5.79 6.29 -18.33
CA VAL A 100 4.88 5.36 -17.66
C VAL A 100 3.90 6.14 -16.78
N LEU A 101 4.38 6.99 -15.86
CA LEU A 101 3.49 7.73 -14.96
C LEU A 101 2.60 8.72 -15.72
N LYS A 102 3.11 9.38 -16.76
CA LYS A 102 2.30 10.22 -17.64
C LYS A 102 1.20 9.40 -18.34
N GLY A 103 1.50 8.18 -18.78
CA GLY A 103 0.52 7.26 -19.35
C GLY A 103 -0.56 6.87 -18.34
N MET A 104 -0.16 6.51 -17.12
CA MET A 104 -1.08 6.20 -16.02
C MET A 104 -1.97 7.38 -15.67
N ASN A 105 -1.41 8.59 -15.60
CA ASN A 105 -2.14 9.83 -15.31
C ASN A 105 -3.06 10.27 -16.45
N LYS A 106 -2.95 9.73 -17.66
CA LYS A 106 -3.94 9.96 -18.73
C LYS A 106 -5.18 9.06 -18.60
N LYS A 107 -5.12 8.00 -17.78
CA LYS A 107 -6.28 7.14 -17.56
C LYS A 107 -7.36 7.94 -16.84
N TYR A 108 -8.55 7.98 -17.43
CA TYR A 108 -9.70 8.66 -16.87
C TYR A 108 -10.56 7.66 -16.08
N PHE A 109 -10.78 7.94 -14.79
CA PHE A 109 -11.47 7.06 -13.87
C PHE A 109 -12.91 7.52 -13.63
N ARG A 110 -13.89 6.66 -13.94
CA ARG A 110 -15.32 6.98 -13.90
C ARG A 110 -16.00 6.56 -12.61
N ALA A 111 -16.96 7.37 -12.17
CA ALA A 111 -17.82 7.03 -11.04
C ALA A 111 -18.62 5.75 -11.29
N SER A 112 -19.07 5.54 -12.53
CA SER A 112 -19.79 4.32 -12.97
C SER A 112 -18.95 3.03 -12.86
N GLU A 113 -17.63 3.16 -12.77
CA GLU A 113 -16.68 2.04 -12.59
C GLU A 113 -16.21 1.92 -11.13
N GLY A 114 -16.86 2.65 -10.20
CA GLY A 114 -16.50 2.67 -8.78
C GLY A 114 -15.40 3.66 -8.42
N HIS A 115 -15.09 4.64 -9.28
CA HIS A 115 -14.07 5.65 -9.05
C HIS A 115 -14.66 7.05 -8.99
N SER A 116 -15.00 7.52 -7.80
CA SER A 116 -15.60 8.84 -7.59
C SER A 116 -14.74 9.75 -6.71
N LYS A 117 -15.02 11.06 -6.79
CA LYS A 117 -14.49 12.03 -5.82
C LYS A 117 -15.04 11.75 -4.43
N PHE A 118 -14.23 12.01 -3.41
CA PHE A 118 -14.60 11.84 -2.02
C PHE A 118 -15.87 12.64 -1.68
N ASN A 119 -16.80 11.98 -0.97
CA ASN A 119 -18.15 12.49 -0.65
C ASN A 119 -18.99 12.95 -1.86
N ARG A 120 -18.66 12.51 -3.07
CA ARG A 120 -19.38 12.87 -4.31
C ARG A 120 -19.50 11.65 -5.23
N PRO A 121 -20.33 10.65 -4.88
CA PRO A 121 -20.36 9.35 -5.54
C PRO A 121 -20.75 9.39 -7.03
N GLY A 122 -21.48 10.43 -7.48
CA GLY A 122 -21.83 10.63 -8.89
C GLY A 122 -20.82 11.44 -9.70
N VAL A 123 -19.71 11.88 -9.08
CA VAL A 123 -18.69 12.70 -9.74
C VAL A 123 -17.48 11.82 -10.01
N ASP A 124 -17.12 11.72 -11.29
CA ASP A 124 -15.92 10.99 -11.73
C ASP A 124 -14.68 11.44 -10.94
N LEU A 125 -13.86 10.47 -10.53
CA LEU A 125 -12.55 10.76 -9.98
C LEU A 125 -11.70 11.54 -11.01
N GLY A 126 -11.86 11.24 -12.30
CA GLY A 126 -11.18 11.92 -13.41
C GLY A 126 -9.82 11.33 -13.74
N ASP A 127 -8.99 12.09 -14.44
CA ASP A 127 -7.62 11.73 -14.78
C ASP A 127 -6.60 12.24 -13.74
N ASN A 128 -5.32 11.96 -13.94
CA ASN A 128 -4.22 12.34 -13.04
C ASN A 128 -4.36 11.79 -11.60
N ALA A 129 -5.08 10.69 -11.42
CA ALA A 129 -5.40 10.11 -10.12
C ALA A 129 -4.17 9.66 -9.30
N TYR A 130 -3.01 9.46 -9.95
CA TYR A 130 -1.78 9.04 -9.28
C TYR A 130 -0.89 10.20 -8.85
N GLY A 131 -1.06 11.40 -9.42
CA GLY A 131 -0.28 12.58 -9.07
C GLY A 131 1.20 12.51 -9.50
N PRO A 132 2.11 13.22 -8.80
CA PRO A 132 3.48 13.46 -9.27
C PRO A 132 4.48 12.33 -8.95
N ARG A 133 4.13 11.40 -8.05
CA ARG A 133 4.98 10.28 -7.63
C ARG A 133 4.15 9.01 -7.47
N PHE A 134 4.75 7.88 -7.81
CA PHE A 134 4.16 6.56 -7.65
C PHE A 134 5.24 5.58 -7.19
N PHE A 135 4.98 4.92 -6.06
CA PHE A 135 5.85 3.91 -5.46
C PHE A 135 5.11 2.57 -5.42
N GLY A 136 5.39 1.71 -6.39
CA GLY A 136 4.80 0.37 -6.48
C GLY A 136 5.26 -0.52 -5.33
N LEU A 137 4.36 -1.36 -4.80
CA LEU A 137 4.67 -2.30 -3.73
C LEU A 137 4.66 -3.75 -4.22
N THR A 138 5.45 -4.60 -3.56
CA THR A 138 5.52 -6.06 -3.82
C THR A 138 4.27 -6.85 -3.37
N TYR A 139 3.08 -6.26 -3.44
CA TYR A 139 1.82 -6.96 -3.22
C TYR A 139 1.43 -7.73 -4.51
N PRO A 140 0.95 -8.98 -4.40
CA PRO A 140 0.82 -9.80 -3.20
C PRO A 140 2.13 -10.53 -2.82
N ASN A 141 2.42 -10.62 -1.52
CA ASN A 141 3.55 -11.40 -0.99
C ASN A 141 3.14 -12.86 -0.65
N SER A 142 4.04 -13.64 -0.03
CA SER A 142 3.75 -15.04 0.36
C SER A 142 2.60 -15.17 1.36
N GLU A 143 2.50 -14.23 2.31
CA GLU A 143 1.47 -14.23 3.35
C GLU A 143 0.11 -13.82 2.77
N ASP A 144 0.06 -12.86 1.85
CA ASP A 144 -1.16 -12.54 1.10
C ASP A 144 -1.68 -13.75 0.33
N ARG A 145 -0.78 -14.47 -0.35
CA ARG A 145 -1.16 -15.69 -1.09
C ARG A 145 -1.62 -16.81 -0.16
N LYS A 146 -1.04 -16.96 1.02
CA LYS A 146 -1.52 -17.92 2.04
C LYS A 146 -2.91 -17.53 2.54
N ARG A 147 -3.13 -16.23 2.83
CA ARG A 147 -4.41 -15.69 3.28
C ARG A 147 -5.49 -15.91 2.21
N TYR A 148 -5.21 -15.58 0.96
CA TYR A 148 -6.10 -15.81 -0.18
C TYR A 148 -6.44 -17.29 -0.37
N ARG A 149 -5.46 -18.20 -0.36
CA ARG A 149 -5.73 -19.65 -0.47
C ARG A 149 -6.59 -20.18 0.67
N LYS A 150 -6.42 -19.66 1.90
CA LYS A 150 -7.29 -20.02 3.03
C LYS A 150 -8.72 -19.54 2.78
N ALA A 151 -8.88 -18.32 2.26
CA ALA A 151 -10.17 -17.75 1.92
C ALA A 151 -10.88 -18.44 0.74
N LEU A 152 -10.13 -19.00 -0.22
CA LEU A 152 -10.72 -19.85 -1.26
C LEU A 152 -11.29 -21.13 -0.65
N ARG A 153 -10.52 -21.81 0.22
CA ARG A 153 -10.94 -23.08 0.81
C ARG A 153 -12.14 -22.97 1.73
N ASN A 154 -12.33 -21.83 2.39
CA ASN A 154 -13.45 -21.61 3.31
C ASN A 154 -14.64 -20.89 2.64
N GLY A 155 -14.64 -20.74 1.31
CA GLY A 155 -15.73 -20.11 0.57
C GLY A 155 -15.89 -18.60 0.80
N SER A 156 -14.86 -17.91 1.32
CA SER A 156 -14.91 -16.46 1.59
C SER A 156 -14.55 -15.59 0.37
N ILE A 157 -14.24 -16.18 -0.79
CA ILE A 157 -13.99 -15.48 -2.06
C ILE A 157 -15.19 -15.71 -2.98
N GLN A 158 -15.71 -14.64 -3.55
CA GLN A 158 -16.79 -14.71 -4.52
C GLN A 158 -16.36 -15.49 -5.77
N THR A 159 -17.28 -16.27 -6.31
CA THR A 159 -17.09 -17.03 -7.53
C THR A 159 -18.16 -16.63 -8.53
N GLU A 160 -17.74 -16.17 -9.71
CA GLU A 160 -18.64 -15.89 -10.82
C GLU A 160 -18.31 -16.83 -11.98
N ARG A 161 -19.33 -17.51 -12.53
CA ARG A 161 -19.19 -18.45 -13.65
C ARG A 161 -18.04 -19.45 -13.45
N ASP A 162 -18.02 -20.06 -12.26
CA ASP A 162 -17.00 -21.03 -11.82
C ASP A 162 -15.56 -20.51 -11.76
N ARG A 163 -15.36 -19.19 -11.77
CA ARG A 163 -14.05 -18.56 -11.54
C ARG A 163 -14.07 -17.75 -10.25
N ALA A 164 -13.15 -18.07 -9.35
CA ALA A 164 -12.93 -17.26 -8.15
C ALA A 164 -12.30 -15.90 -8.51
N THR A 165 -12.77 -14.84 -7.85
CA THR A 165 -12.16 -13.51 -7.95
C THR A 165 -10.69 -13.58 -7.58
N GLY A 166 -9.81 -13.06 -8.45
CA GLY A 166 -8.36 -13.12 -8.26
C GLY A 166 -7.89 -12.38 -7.01
N ILE A 167 -6.65 -12.66 -6.58
CA ILE A 167 -6.04 -12.00 -5.41
C ILE A 167 -5.81 -10.48 -5.62
N GLY A 168 -5.72 -10.03 -6.87
CA GLY A 168 -5.42 -8.64 -7.23
C GLY A 168 -3.92 -8.32 -7.27
N TYR A 169 -3.60 -7.09 -7.67
CA TYR A 169 -2.25 -6.55 -7.87
C TYR A 169 -2.26 -5.02 -7.76
N GLY A 170 -1.11 -4.36 -8.00
CA GLY A 170 -1.06 -2.93 -8.28
C GLY A 170 -1.23 -2.00 -7.07
N ILE A 171 -0.91 -2.48 -5.86
CA ILE A 171 -0.92 -1.63 -4.66
C ILE A 171 0.31 -0.73 -4.66
N ALA A 172 0.11 0.56 -4.40
CA ALA A 172 1.15 1.57 -4.41
C ALA A 172 0.91 2.66 -3.37
N ILE A 173 1.96 3.40 -3.04
CA ILE A 173 1.90 4.71 -2.40
C ILE A 173 2.01 5.77 -3.51
N HIS A 174 1.08 6.71 -3.59
CA HIS A 174 1.11 7.71 -4.65
C HIS A 174 0.44 9.03 -4.21
N GLY A 175 0.55 10.06 -5.06
CA GLY A 175 -0.16 11.34 -4.88
C GLY A 175 -1.67 11.21 -5.10
N ASN A 176 -2.35 12.30 -5.47
CA ASN A 176 -3.77 12.23 -5.78
C ASN A 176 -4.23 13.42 -6.65
N ASN A 177 -5.47 13.34 -7.16
CA ASN A 177 -6.17 14.45 -7.83
C ASN A 177 -7.43 14.92 -7.05
N ASP A 178 -7.57 14.48 -5.81
CA ASP A 178 -8.70 14.74 -4.91
C ASP A 178 -8.18 14.83 -3.47
N GLU A 179 -7.65 16.00 -3.12
CA GLU A 179 -6.94 16.19 -1.86
C GLU A 179 -7.84 16.01 -0.64
N ASN A 180 -9.14 16.30 -0.77
CA ASN A 180 -10.15 16.10 0.28
C ASN A 180 -10.28 14.63 0.71
N SER A 181 -9.81 13.71 -0.13
CA SER A 181 -9.82 12.28 0.15
C SER A 181 -8.81 11.86 1.22
N VAL A 182 -7.77 12.67 1.48
CA VAL A 182 -6.71 12.37 2.45
C VAL A 182 -7.24 12.46 3.88
N GLY A 183 -6.89 11.47 4.72
CA GLY A 183 -7.46 11.28 6.06
C GLY A 183 -8.73 10.42 6.09
N HIS A 184 -9.11 9.81 4.95
CA HIS A 184 -10.35 9.04 4.82
C HIS A 184 -10.14 7.70 4.09
N LEU A 185 -11.15 6.84 4.20
CA LEU A 185 -11.28 5.59 3.43
C LEU A 185 -11.81 5.92 2.03
N SER A 186 -10.93 6.03 1.03
CA SER A 186 -11.29 6.67 -0.26
C SER A 186 -10.63 6.06 -1.50
N SER A 187 -9.84 4.99 -1.36
CA SER A 187 -9.15 4.33 -2.49
C SER A 187 -9.67 2.90 -2.74
N ASN A 188 -9.21 2.28 -3.83
CA ASN A 188 -9.50 0.85 -4.09
C ASN A 188 -8.43 -0.08 -3.48
N GLY A 189 -7.59 0.44 -2.59
CA GLY A 189 -6.56 -0.30 -1.86
C GLY A 189 -5.19 0.38 -1.83
N CYS A 190 -4.91 1.33 -2.73
CA CYS A 190 -3.68 2.14 -2.70
C CYS A 190 -3.63 3.09 -1.50
N ILE A 191 -2.42 3.54 -1.16
CA ILE A 191 -2.19 4.58 -0.16
C ILE A 191 -2.04 5.91 -0.89
N ARG A 192 -2.96 6.85 -0.67
CA ARG A 192 -2.96 8.18 -1.29
C ARG A 192 -2.39 9.20 -0.32
N MET A 193 -1.56 10.09 -0.82
CA MET A 193 -0.94 11.19 -0.08
C MET A 193 -1.25 12.52 -0.75
N TYR A 194 -1.12 13.63 -0.02
CA TYR A 194 -1.04 14.94 -0.66
C TYR A 194 0.13 14.98 -1.66
N ASN A 195 -0.03 15.70 -2.76
CA ASN A 195 0.99 15.74 -3.82
C ASN A 195 2.33 16.31 -3.32
N ARG A 196 2.31 17.30 -2.43
CA ARG A 196 3.52 17.84 -1.80
C ARG A 196 4.21 16.81 -0.90
N ASP A 197 3.43 16.08 -0.11
CA ASP A 197 3.91 15.11 0.87
C ASP A 197 4.56 13.90 0.18
N VAL A 198 3.98 13.42 -0.93
CA VAL A 198 4.56 12.28 -1.69
C VAL A 198 5.84 12.67 -2.43
N VAL A 199 5.96 13.94 -2.85
CA VAL A 199 7.20 14.46 -3.43
C VAL A 199 8.28 14.56 -2.35
N GLU A 200 7.94 15.00 -1.14
CA GLU A 200 8.86 15.00 -0.01
C GLU A 200 9.28 13.58 0.40
N LEU A 201 8.35 12.63 0.41
CA LEU A 201 8.61 11.23 0.77
C LEU A 201 9.68 10.58 -0.14
N ASP A 202 9.79 11.01 -1.39
CA ASP A 202 10.70 10.48 -2.42
C ASP A 202 12.16 10.41 -1.93
N GLN A 203 12.61 11.38 -1.13
CA GLN A 203 13.97 11.40 -0.58
C GLN A 203 14.30 10.22 0.36
N TYR A 204 13.27 9.59 0.93
CA TYR A 204 13.38 8.43 1.82
C TYR A 204 13.20 7.10 1.09
N VAL A 205 12.77 7.14 -0.17
CA VAL A 205 12.39 5.96 -0.94
C VAL A 205 13.51 5.55 -1.91
N ARG A 206 13.78 4.25 -1.95
CA ARG A 206 14.58 3.60 -2.98
C ARG A 206 13.97 2.24 -3.28
N ILE A 207 14.38 1.64 -4.40
CA ILE A 207 14.02 0.25 -4.69
C ILE A 207 14.45 -0.64 -3.52
N GLY A 208 13.52 -1.45 -3.05
CA GLY A 208 13.70 -2.32 -1.90
C GLY A 208 13.35 -1.70 -0.54
N THR A 209 13.05 -0.39 -0.45
CA THR A 209 12.63 0.25 0.81
C THR A 209 11.49 -0.54 1.45
N PRO A 210 11.65 -1.04 2.68
CA PRO A 210 10.60 -1.77 3.37
C PRO A 210 9.42 -0.86 3.70
N VAL A 211 8.23 -1.34 3.41
CA VAL A 211 6.96 -0.69 3.73
C VAL A 211 6.15 -1.64 4.59
N ILE A 212 6.00 -1.29 5.86
CA ILE A 212 5.16 -2.01 6.81
C ILE A 212 3.77 -1.40 6.75
N ILE A 213 2.73 -2.21 6.54
CA ILE A 213 1.33 -1.76 6.65
C ILE A 213 0.65 -2.55 7.76
N ALA A 214 -0.03 -1.86 8.68
CA ALA A 214 -0.75 -2.50 9.77
C ALA A 214 -2.07 -1.82 10.11
N ALA A 215 -2.89 -2.58 10.85
CA ALA A 215 -4.21 -2.19 11.34
C ALA A 215 -4.21 -1.55 12.74
N ASP A 216 -3.05 -1.48 13.39
CA ASP A 216 -2.82 -1.17 14.82
C ASP A 216 -3.59 0.03 15.36
#